data_AF-A0A958W3Y3-F1
#
_entry.id   AF-A0A958W3Y3-F1
#
_cell.length_a   1.000
_cell.length_b   1.000
_cell.length_c   1.000
_cell.angle_alpha   90.00
_cell.angle_beta   90.00
_cell.angle_gamma   90.00
#
_symmetry.space_group_name_H-M   'P 1'
#
loop_
_entity.id
_entity.type
_entity.pdbx_description
1 polymer ?
#
loop_
_entity_poly.entity_id
_entity_poly.type
_entity_poly.pdbx_seq_one_letter_code
_entity_poly.pdbx_strand_id
1 'polypeptide(L)' 'MTTRRDFIKAASLTGVGMTILPSGVLFSKQKEEKVRIGLIGVGLRGQNHLDLLLRRADVEVVAI' A
#
# COMPACT_ATOMS: atom_id res chain seq x y z
N MET A 1 -37.71 -4.85 -11.87
CA MET A 1 -37.80 -4.67 -10.41
C MET A 1 -36.89 -5.71 -9.75
N THR A 2 -35.97 -5.30 -8.88
CA THR A 2 -35.16 -6.21 -8.07
C THR A 2 -35.96 -6.65 -6.85
N THR A 3 -36.02 -7.96 -6.57
CA THR A 3 -36.74 -8.48 -5.40
C THR A 3 -35.80 -8.68 -4.20
N ARG A 4 -36.34 -8.80 -2.98
CA ARG A 4 -35.55 -9.16 -1.78
C ARG A 4 -34.75 -10.45 -1.98
N ARG A 5 -35.33 -11.41 -2.70
CA ARG A 5 -34.67 -12.69 -3.01
C ARG A 5 -33.47 -12.49 -3.93
N ASP A 6 -33.57 -11.59 -4.90
CA ASP A 6 -32.46 -11.29 -5.81
C ASP A 6 -31.33 -10.57 -5.07
N PHE A 7 -31.68 -9.66 -4.14
CA PHE A 7 -30.70 -9.01 -3.27
C PHE A 7 -29.95 -10.02 -2.39
N ILE A 8 -30.66 -10.94 -1.73
CA ILE A 8 -30.02 -11.97 -0.87
C ILE A 8 -29.10 -12.88 -1.70
N LYS A 9 -29.54 -13.29 -2.89
CA LYS A 9 -28.70 -14.09 -3.80
C LYS A 9 -27.44 -13.35 -4.21
N ALA A 10 -27.58 -12.09 -4.65
CA ALA A 10 -26.44 -11.27 -5.04
C ALA A 10 -25.47 -11.05 -3.86
N ALA A 11 -25.99 -10.67 -2.68
CA ALA A 11 -25.18 -10.46 -1.49
C ALA A 11 -24.46 -11.74 -1.04
N SER A 12 -25.12 -12.90 -1.10
CA SER A 12 -24.51 -14.19 -0.77
C SER A 12 -23.39 -14.56 -1.75
N LEU A 13 -23.61 -14.35 -3.06
CA LEU A 13 -22.62 -14.63 -4.09
C LEU A 13 -21.41 -13.71 -3.97
N THR A 14 -21.62 -12.41 -3.74
CA THR A 14 -20.54 -11.45 -3.50
C THR A 14 -19.78 -11.80 -2.23
N GLY A 15 -20.46 -12.13 -1.14
CA GLY A 15 -19.84 -12.53 0.12
C GLY A 15 -18.95 -13.76 -0.02
N VAL A 16 -19.46 -14.83 -0.66
CA VAL A 16 -18.66 -16.04 -0.95
C VAL A 16 -17.52 -15.72 -1.91
N GLY A 17 -17.77 -14.93 -2.96
CA GLY A 17 -16.73 -14.49 -3.89
C GLY A 17 -15.57 -13.80 -3.19
N MET A 18 -15.85 -12.93 -2.21
CA MET A 18 -14.81 -12.28 -1.40
C MET A 18 -14.00 -13.26 -0.54
N THR A 19 -14.55 -14.40 -0.11
CA THR A 19 -13.77 -15.37 0.69
C THR A 19 -12.73 -16.16 -0.11
N ILE A 20 -12.88 -16.25 -1.44
CA ILE A 20 -12.01 -17.03 -2.32
C ILE A 20 -10.93 -16.16 -2.96
N LEU A 21 -11.06 -14.82 -2.89
CA LEU A 21 -10.07 -13.90 -3.45
C LEU A 21 -8.74 -13.98 -2.68
N PRO A 22 -7.59 -13.86 -3.37
CA PRO A 22 -6.28 -13.77 -2.71
C PRO A 22 -6.24 -12.61 -1.71
N SER A 23 -5.60 -12.83 -0.56
CA SER A 23 -5.50 -11.83 0.51
C SER A 23 -4.91 -10.50 0.03
N GLY A 24 -3.95 -10.52 -0.90
CA GLY A 24 -3.36 -9.30 -1.48
C GLY A 24 -4.28 -8.49 -2.40
N VAL A 25 -5.43 -9.02 -2.81
CA VAL A 25 -6.47 -8.28 -3.57
C VAL A 25 -7.47 -7.64 -2.61
N LEU A 26 -7.79 -8.32 -1.51
CA LEU A 26 -8.74 -7.84 -0.50
C LEU A 26 -8.11 -6.84 0.47
N PHE A 27 -6.84 -7.06 0.82
CA PHE A 27 -6.11 -6.27 1.79
C PHE A 27 -4.96 -5.54 1.11
N SER A 28 -4.74 -4.28 1.50
CA SER A 28 -3.52 -3.57 1.16
C SER A 28 -2.32 -4.42 1.56
N LYS A 29 -1.23 -4.34 0.79
CA LYS A 29 0.07 -4.87 1.21
C LYS A 29 0.33 -4.43 2.66
N GLN A 30 0.82 -5.38 3.43
CA GLN A 30 1.25 -5.15 4.80
C GLN A 30 2.22 -3.96 4.78
N LYS A 31 1.98 -2.98 5.65
CA LYS A 31 2.78 -1.76 5.70
C LYS A 31 4.24 -2.15 5.93
N GLU A 32 5.13 -1.85 4.98
CA GLU A 32 6.56 -1.98 5.25
C GLU A 32 6.94 -1.01 6.37
N GLU A 33 7.75 -1.49 7.31
CA GLU A 33 8.08 -0.75 8.52
C GLU A 33 8.85 0.54 8.21
N LYS A 34 9.61 0.55 7.11
CA LYS A 34 10.40 1.69 6.65
C LYS A 34 10.08 2.06 5.22
N VAL A 35 10.10 3.36 4.93
CA VAL A 35 9.94 3.89 3.58
C VAL A 35 11.29 3.84 2.86
N ARG A 36 11.34 3.10 1.75
CA ARG A 36 12.54 2.97 0.92
C ARG A 36 12.62 4.16 -0.05
N ILE A 37 13.70 4.92 0.00
CA ILE A 37 13.89 6.15 -0.77
C ILE A 37 15.13 6.04 -1.67
N GLY A 38 14.97 6.39 -2.93
CA GLY A 38 16.08 6.67 -3.85
C GLY A 38 16.14 8.16 -4.15
N LEU A 39 17.34 8.74 -4.15
CA LEU A 39 17.54 10.12 -4.58
C LEU A 39 18.07 10.15 -6.02
N ILE A 40 17.69 11.18 -6.79
CA ILE A 40 18.25 11.46 -8.10
C ILE A 40 18.66 12.94 -8.09
N GLY A 41 19.95 13.21 -8.28
CA GLY A 41 20.49 14.57 -8.22
C GLY A 41 20.75 15.05 -6.79
N VAL A 42 21.81 14.53 -6.16
CA VAL A 42 22.27 14.91 -4.81
C VAL A 42 23.28 16.06 -4.80
N GLY A 43 22.93 17.15 -5.48
CA GLY A 43 23.68 18.41 -5.40
C GLY A 43 23.50 19.14 -4.07
N LEU A 44 23.83 20.44 -4.00
CA LEU A 44 23.82 21.24 -2.75
C LEU A 44 22.53 21.08 -1.92
N ARG A 45 21.35 21.18 -2.55
CA ARG A 45 20.06 20.99 -1.85
C ARG A 45 19.73 19.51 -1.59
N GLY A 46 20.16 18.61 -2.47
CA GLY A 46 19.97 17.17 -2.30
C GLY A 46 20.72 16.60 -1.10
N GLN A 47 21.90 17.15 -0.78
CA GLN A 47 22.65 16.78 0.42
C GLN A 47 21.92 17.15 1.72
N ASN A 48 21.28 18.34 1.77
CA ASN A 48 20.46 18.72 2.92
C ASN A 48 19.26 17.77 3.10
N HIS A 49 18.59 17.39 2.00
CA HIS A 49 17.51 16.42 2.07
C HIS A 49 18.00 15.03 2.48
N LEU A 50 19.15 14.58 1.98
CA LEU A 50 19.76 13.32 2.39
C LEU A 50 20.07 13.32 3.91
N ASP A 51 20.64 14.39 4.46
CA ASP A 51 20.90 14.50 5.90
C ASP A 51 19.62 14.38 6.74
N LEU A 52 18.52 15.01 6.30
CA LEU A 52 17.22 14.88 6.96
C LEU A 52 16.66 13.45 6.90
N LEU A 53 16.80 12.78 5.75
CA LEU A 53 16.32 11.41 5.55
C LEU A 53 17.11 10.40 6.40
N LEU A 54 18.42 10.58 6.54
CA LEU A 54 19.28 9.69 7.34
C LEU A 54 19.02 9.78 8.86
N ARG A 55 18.38 10.86 9.33
CA ARG A 55 18.02 11.05 10.74
C ARG A 55 16.68 10.43 11.12
N ARG A 56 15.95 9.87 10.15
CA ARG A 56 14.64 9.25 10.37
C ARG A 56 14.78 7.74 10.57
N ALA A 57 14.22 7.25 11.67
CA ALA A 57 14.22 5.81 11.97
C ALA A 57 13.28 5.00 11.05
N ASP A 58 12.28 5.65 10.46
CA ASP A 58 11.25 5.06 9.59
C ASP A 58 11.60 5.16 8.09
N VAL A 59 12.84 5.48 7.74
CA VAL A 59 13.31 5.63 6.36
C VAL A 59 14.53 4.75 6.12
N GLU A 60 14.64 4.22 4.90
CA GLU A 60 15.81 3.54 4.40
C GLU A 60 16.21 4.15 3.05
N VAL A 61 17.38 4.76 2.96
CA VAL A 61 17.91 5.29 1.69
C VAL A 61 18.62 4.16 0.95
N VAL A 62 18.04 3.71 -0.17
CA VAL A 62 18.50 2.52 -0.91
C VAL A 62 19.25 2.84 -2.20
N ALA A 63 19.21 4.09 -2.67
CA ALA A 63 19.90 4.55 -3.87
C ALA A 63 20.15 6.07 -3.81
N ILE A 64 21.20 6.52 -4.52
CA ILE A 64 21.63 7.93 -4.62
C ILE A 64 21.99 8.24 -6.08
#